data_AF-A0A3E0NPD5-F1
#
_entry.id   AF-A0A3E0NPD5-F1
#
_cell.length_a   1.000
_cell.length_b   1.000
_cell.length_c   1.000
_cell.angle_alpha   90.00
_cell.angle_beta   90.00
_cell.angle_gamma   90.00
#
_symmetry.space_group_name_H-M   'P 1'
#
loop_
_entity.id
_entity.type
_entity.pdbx_description
1 polymer ?
#
loop_
_entity_poly.entity_id
_entity_poly.type
_entity_poly.pdbx_seq_one_letter_code
_entity_poly.pdbx_strand_id
1 'polypeptide(L)'
;MYAVAAWPIPGLGHFLLGLRGRAIAFLGLVMFSAGMGCLLQGKLFVVVPGQPLSTLGTLASMAMGVPYFVLRYLTGYEGDITSASYEYGGAFLLTAGLMNALVILDAWDIATGSRQ
;
A
#
# COMPACT_ATOMS: atom_id res chain seq x y z
N MET A 1 -8.86 -10.37 15.72
CA MET A 1 -8.62 -8.99 16.19
C MET A 1 -7.26 -8.41 15.76
N TYR A 2 -6.26 -9.23 15.42
CA TYR A 2 -4.92 -8.73 15.02
C TYR A 2 -4.81 -8.14 13.60
N ALA A 3 -5.67 -8.55 12.65
CA ALA A 3 -5.56 -8.13 11.24
C ALA A 3 -5.85 -6.63 11.00
N VAL A 4 -6.80 -6.04 11.73
CA VAL A 4 -7.14 -4.60 11.58
C VAL A 4 -6.05 -3.71 12.16
N ALA A 5 -5.39 -4.15 13.25
CA ALA A 5 -4.25 -3.44 13.81
C ALA A 5 -3.01 -3.46 12.89
N ALA A 6 -2.91 -4.45 12.00
CA ALA A 6 -1.82 -4.59 11.02
C ALA A 6 -2.00 -3.71 9.77
N TRP A 7 -3.20 -3.18 9.52
CA TRP A 7 -3.49 -2.32 8.37
C TRP A 7 -2.68 -1.02 8.29
N PRO A 8 -2.57 -0.20 9.36
CA PRO A 8 -1.99 1.13 9.26
C PRO A 8 -0.50 1.12 8.91
N ILE A 9 0.26 0.12 9.38
CA ILE A 9 1.71 0.06 9.21
C ILE A 9 2.07 -1.26 8.53
N PRO A 10 2.65 -1.21 7.32
CA PRO A 10 3.10 -2.41 6.64
C PRO A 10 4.05 -3.26 7.50
N GLY A 11 3.78 -4.57 7.58
CA GLY A 11 4.58 -5.51 8.37
C GLY A 11 4.30 -5.51 9.88
N LEU A 12 3.40 -4.67 10.40
CA LEU A 12 3.06 -4.65 11.84
C LEU A 12 2.46 -5.98 12.31
N GLY A 13 1.67 -6.64 11.47
CA GLY A 13 1.13 -7.98 11.75
C GLY A 13 2.23 -9.01 12.05
N HIS A 14 3.26 -9.08 11.21
CA HIS A 14 4.42 -9.96 11.43
C HIS A 14 5.23 -9.56 12.65
N PHE A 15 5.32 -8.26 12.96
CA PHE A 15 6.00 -7.79 14.17
C PHE A 15 5.30 -8.28 15.45
N LEU A 16 3.97 -8.21 15.49
CA LEU A 16 3.15 -8.71 16.60
C LEU A 16 3.26 -10.23 16.77
N LEU A 17 3.46 -10.96 15.68
CA LEU A 17 3.69 -12.42 15.68
C LEU A 17 5.14 -12.80 16.02
N GLY A 18 6.03 -11.84 16.32
CA GLY A 18 7.44 -12.09 16.64
C GLY A 18 8.35 -12.27 15.41
N LEU A 19 7.81 -12.21 14.20
CA LEU A 19 8.50 -12.41 12.93
C LEU A 19 9.16 -11.11 12.42
N ARG A 20 10.10 -10.57 13.22
CA ARG A 20 10.71 -9.24 12.98
C ARG A 20 11.38 -9.08 11.62
N GLY A 21 12.04 -10.14 11.12
CA GLY A 21 12.68 -10.11 9.81
C GLY A 21 11.67 -9.90 8.66
N ARG A 22 10.54 -10.61 8.70
CA ARG A 22 9.46 -10.47 7.71
C ARG A 22 8.81 -9.09 7.80
N ALA A 23 8.60 -8.59 9.03
CA ALA A 23 8.05 -7.25 9.25
C ALA A 23 8.89 -6.16 8.58
N ILE A 24 10.22 -6.16 8.81
CA ILE A 24 11.14 -5.17 8.24
C ILE A 24 11.21 -5.31 6.72
N ALA A 25 11.27 -6.53 6.20
CA ALA A 25 11.32 -6.78 4.75
C ALA A 25 10.07 -6.24 4.04
N PHE A 26 8.87 -6.52 4.57
CA PHE A 26 7.62 -6.04 3.98
C PHE A 26 7.43 -4.54 4.12
N LEU A 27 7.81 -3.96 5.26
CA LEU A 27 7.83 -2.50 5.42
C LEU A 27 8.75 -1.85 4.38
N GLY A 28 9.96 -2.37 4.23
CA GLY A 28 10.92 -1.89 3.24
C GLY A 28 10.39 -1.99 1.81
N LEU A 29 9.78 -3.13 1.45
CA LEU A 29 9.23 -3.35 0.11
C LEU A 29 8.09 -2.39 -0.23
N VAL A 30 7.13 -2.21 0.69
CA VAL A 30 5.98 -1.31 0.49
C VAL A 30 6.45 0.13 0.41
N MET A 31 7.33 0.57 1.32
CA MET A 31 7.87 1.93 1.31
C MET A 31 8.74 2.20 0.09
N PHE A 32 9.52 1.22 -0.37
CA PHE A 32 10.30 1.32 -1.60
C PHE A 32 9.39 1.49 -2.82
N SER A 33 8.37 0.64 -2.97
CA SER A 33 7.41 0.73 -4.08
C SER A 33 6.66 2.06 -4.04
N ALA A 34 6.21 2.51 -2.87
CA ALA A 34 5.55 3.80 -2.72
C ALA A 34 6.50 4.97 -3.07
N GLY A 35 7.74 4.92 -2.60
CA GLY A 35 8.77 5.92 -2.90
C GLY A 35 9.09 6.00 -4.40
N MET A 36 9.23 4.85 -5.07
CA MET A 36 9.39 4.80 -6.54
C MET A 36 8.17 5.39 -7.25
N GLY A 37 6.96 5.07 -6.79
CA GLY A 37 5.74 5.67 -7.30
C GLY A 37 5.74 7.19 -7.19
N CYS A 38 6.17 7.72 -6.05
CA CYS A 38 6.30 9.16 -5.83
C CYS A 38 7.38 9.81 -6.71
N LEU A 39 8.56 9.18 -6.82
CA LEU A 39 9.69 9.65 -7.63
C LEU A 39 9.34 9.72 -9.13
N LEU A 40 8.56 8.75 -9.60
CA LEU A 40 8.05 8.70 -10.97
C LEU A 40 6.84 9.61 -11.19
N GLN A 41 6.51 10.45 -10.21
CA GLN A 41 5.37 11.38 -10.25
C GLN A 41 4.04 10.68 -10.51
N GLY A 42 3.87 9.47 -9.99
CA GLY A 42 2.75 8.58 -10.25
C GLY A 42 1.38 9.11 -9.83
N LYS A 43 0.35 8.64 -10.53
CA LYS A 43 -1.04 8.91 -10.14
C LYS A 43 -1.41 8.26 -8.82
N LEU A 44 -1.84 9.07 -7.86
CA LEU A 44 -2.59 8.57 -6.71
C LEU A 44 -4.07 8.44 -7.09
N PHE A 45 -4.62 7.23 -7.04
CA PHE A 45 -6.00 7.00 -7.47
C PHE A 45 -7.01 7.73 -6.57
N VAL A 46 -7.99 8.34 -7.21
CA VAL A 46 -9.14 9.02 -6.59
C VAL A 46 -10.41 8.51 -7.24
N VAL A 47 -11.50 8.46 -6.48
CA VAL A 47 -12.81 8.05 -6.98
C VAL A 47 -13.30 9.07 -8.00
N VAL A 48 -13.51 8.60 -9.23
CA VAL A 48 -14.12 9.37 -10.31
C VAL A 48 -15.52 8.82 -10.59
N PRO A 49 -16.58 9.65 -10.48
CA PRO A 49 -17.94 9.21 -10.80
C PRO A 49 -18.03 8.61 -12.20
N GLY A 50 -18.70 7.47 -12.32
CA GLY A 50 -18.87 6.77 -13.60
C GLY A 50 -17.70 5.90 -14.05
N GLN A 51 -16.61 5.82 -13.28
CA GLN A 51 -15.44 4.98 -13.61
C GLN A 51 -15.16 3.94 -12.50
N PRO A 52 -15.68 2.72 -12.60
CA PRO A 52 -15.52 1.69 -11.56
C PRO A 52 -14.05 1.36 -11.23
N LEU A 53 -13.18 1.36 -12.24
CA LEU A 53 -11.76 1.06 -12.07
C LEU A 53 -11.05 2.11 -11.20
N SER A 54 -11.49 3.37 -11.24
CA SER A 54 -10.93 4.43 -10.39
C SER A 54 -11.23 4.19 -8.91
N THR A 55 -12.44 3.71 -8.61
CA THR A 55 -12.86 3.34 -7.26
C THR A 55 -12.05 2.16 -6.74
N LEU A 56 -11.90 1.12 -7.56
CA LEU A 56 -11.08 -0.05 -7.21
C LEU A 56 -9.61 0.34 -7.01
N GLY A 57 -9.06 1.17 -7.89
CA GLY A 57 -7.70 1.69 -7.75
C GLY A 57 -7.53 2.51 -6.47
N THR A 58 -8.52 3.33 -6.11
CA THR A 58 -8.50 4.10 -4.87
C THR A 58 -8.50 3.19 -3.65
N LEU A 59 -9.37 2.17 -3.64
CA LEU A 59 -9.42 1.17 -2.58
C LEU A 59 -8.11 0.39 -2.47
N ALA A 60 -7.52 0.00 -3.61
CA ALA A 60 -6.23 -0.66 -3.66
C ALA A 60 -5.11 0.24 -3.11
N SER A 61 -5.07 1.53 -3.49
CA SER A 61 -4.10 2.49 -2.96
C SER A 61 -4.29 2.75 -1.46
N MET A 62 -5.53 2.81 -0.97
CA MET A 62 -5.84 2.94 0.48
C MET A 62 -5.29 1.77 1.30
N ALA A 63 -5.16 0.59 0.68
CA ALA A 63 -4.56 -0.57 1.33
C ALA A 63 -3.09 -0.39 1.70
N MET A 64 -2.41 0.63 1.18
CA MET A 64 -1.06 1.00 1.61
C MET A 64 -0.99 1.40 3.09
N GLY A 65 -2.13 1.77 3.70
CA GLY A 65 -2.22 2.17 5.10
C GLY A 65 -1.85 3.64 5.29
N VAL A 66 -1.13 3.96 6.38
CA VAL A 66 -0.71 5.32 6.72
C VAL A 66 -0.01 6.07 5.58
N PRO A 67 0.90 5.46 4.79
CA PRO A 67 1.53 6.13 3.65
C PRO A 67 0.54 6.75 2.65
N TYR A 68 -0.58 6.08 2.35
CA TYR A 68 -1.61 6.63 1.46
C TYR A 68 -2.22 7.91 2.04
N PHE A 69 -2.58 7.91 3.32
CA PHE A 69 -3.21 9.06 3.98
C PHE A 69 -2.24 10.23 4.12
N VAL A 70 -0.96 9.95 4.39
CA VAL A 70 0.09 10.98 4.40
C VAL A 70 0.22 11.62 3.02
N LEU A 71 0.35 10.82 1.98
CA LEU A 71 0.45 11.32 0.60
C LEU A 71 -0.80 12.12 0.20
N ARG A 72 -2.00 11.61 0.51
CA ARG A 72 -3.24 12.23 0.08
C ARG A 72 -3.57 13.52 0.85
N TYR A 73 -3.48 13.50 2.17
CA TYR A 73 -4.04 14.54 3.02
C TYR A 73 -2.98 15.46 3.65
N LEU A 74 -1.78 14.96 3.94
CA LEU A 74 -0.72 15.79 4.52
C LEU A 74 0.10 16.50 3.44
N THR A 75 0.43 15.80 2.35
CA THR A 75 1.24 16.39 1.27
C THR A 75 0.41 16.88 0.09
N GLY A 76 -0.86 16.49 -0.03
CA GLY A 76 -1.70 16.83 -1.18
C GLY A 76 -1.16 16.27 -2.50
N TYR A 77 -0.56 15.08 -2.46
CA TYR A 77 0.12 14.49 -3.61
C TYR A 77 -0.88 14.03 -4.68
N GLU A 78 -0.71 14.51 -5.91
CA GLU A 78 -1.52 14.14 -7.07
C GLU A 78 -0.71 13.49 -8.21
N GLY A 79 0.62 13.62 -8.17
CA GLY A 79 1.50 13.26 -9.27
C GLY A 79 1.61 14.36 -10.34
N ASP A 80 2.24 14.05 -11.47
CA ASP A 80 2.39 14.98 -12.60
C ASP A 80 2.02 14.28 -13.92
N ILE A 81 0.87 14.66 -14.48
CA ILE A 81 0.31 14.07 -15.72
C ILE A 81 1.22 14.32 -16.92
N THR A 82 2.05 15.36 -16.90
CA THR A 82 2.97 15.69 -18.00
C THR A 82 4.22 14.81 -18.00
N SER A 83 4.47 14.08 -16.92
CA SER A 83 5.60 13.18 -16.79
C SER A 83 5.43 11.93 -17.65
N ALA A 84 6.47 11.58 -18.42
CA ALA A 84 6.50 10.33 -19.18
C ALA A 84 6.39 9.09 -18.28
N SER A 85 6.70 9.22 -16.99
CA SER A 85 6.65 8.13 -16.02
C SER A 85 5.36 8.07 -15.19
N TYR A 86 4.39 8.96 -15.44
CA TYR A 86 3.16 9.10 -14.64
C TYR A 86 2.37 7.79 -14.47
N GLU A 87 2.12 7.07 -15.56
CA GLU A 87 1.37 5.81 -15.53
C GLU A 87 2.15 4.70 -14.80
N TYR A 88 3.47 4.64 -15.00
CA TYR A 88 4.34 3.69 -14.30
C TYR A 88 4.41 3.97 -12.80
N GLY A 89 4.53 5.24 -12.42
CA GLY A 89 4.49 5.65 -11.01
C GLY A 89 3.17 5.27 -10.35
N GLY A 90 2.05 5.45 -11.04
CA GLY A 90 0.73 5.02 -10.57
C GLY A 90 0.66 3.51 -10.34
N ALA A 91 1.28 2.71 -11.21
CA ALA A 91 1.38 1.27 -11.05
C ALA A 91 2.21 0.88 -9.81
N PHE A 92 3.31 1.59 -9.52
CA PHE A 92 4.10 1.37 -8.29
C PHE A 92 3.33 1.72 -7.01
N LEU A 93 2.55 2.81 -7.03
CA LEU A 93 1.67 3.19 -5.91
C LEU A 93 0.56 2.15 -5.69
N LEU A 94 -0.07 1.65 -6.75
CA LEU A 94 -1.04 0.55 -6.64
C LEU A 94 -0.39 -0.72 -6.09
N THR A 95 0.79 -1.07 -6.61
CA THR A 95 1.54 -2.25 -6.17
C THR A 95 1.87 -2.17 -4.69
N ALA A 96 2.29 -1.00 -4.18
CA ALA A 96 2.56 -0.80 -2.76
C ALA A 96 1.30 -1.06 -1.91
N GLY A 97 0.13 -0.60 -2.35
CA GLY A 97 -1.13 -0.84 -1.65
C GLY A 97 -1.54 -2.32 -1.66
N LEU A 98 -1.50 -2.96 -2.83
CA LEU A 98 -1.84 -4.37 -2.98
C LEU A 98 -0.86 -5.29 -2.23
N MET A 99 0.44 -4.97 -2.23
CA MET A 99 1.44 -5.69 -1.44
C MET A 99 1.11 -5.62 0.05
N ASN A 100 0.76 -4.46 0.58
CA ASN A 100 0.38 -4.36 1.99
C ASN A 100 -0.89 -5.18 2.29
N ALA A 101 -1.88 -5.19 1.40
CA ALA A 101 -3.06 -6.05 1.54
C ALA A 101 -2.68 -7.53 1.63
N LEU A 102 -1.78 -8.00 0.76
CA LEU A 102 -1.29 -9.39 0.78
C LEU A 102 -0.51 -9.70 2.05
N VAL A 103 0.30 -8.76 2.55
CA VAL A 103 1.05 -8.92 3.81
C VAL A 103 0.11 -9.04 5.00
N ILE A 104 -0.99 -8.27 5.02
CA ILE A 104 -2.02 -8.36 6.06
C ILE A 104 -2.72 -9.72 6.01
N LEU A 105 -3.04 -10.22 4.81
CA LEU A 105 -3.61 -11.56 4.63
C LEU A 105 -2.62 -12.67 5.07
N ASP A 106 -1.34 -12.56 4.73
CA ASP A 106 -0.31 -13.52 5.18
C ASP A 106 -0.18 -13.53 6.71
N ALA A 107 -0.17 -12.35 7.35
CA ALA A 107 -0.15 -12.26 8.80
C ALA A 107 -1.41 -12.86 9.44
N TRP A 108 -2.58 -12.69 8.81
CA TRP A 108 -3.81 -13.33 9.27
C TRP A 108 -3.72 -14.84 9.13
N ASP A 109 -3.32 -15.37 7.98
CA ASP A 109 -3.15 -16.82 7.74
C ASP A 109 -2.28 -17.47 8.83
N ILE A 110 -1.11 -16.86 9.11
CA ILE A 110 -0.19 -17.30 10.17
C ILE A 110 -0.87 -17.28 11.54
N ALA A 111 -1.61 -16.20 11.87
CA ALA A 111 -2.30 -16.08 13.15
C ALA A 111 -3.44 -17.09 13.34
N THR A 112 -4.10 -17.52 12.25
CA THR A 112 -5.16 -18.56 12.28
C THR A 112 -4.62 -19.98 12.19
N GLY A 113 -3.30 -20.16 12.01
CA GLY A 113 -2.68 -21.48 11.90
C GLY A 113 -2.96 -22.19 10.58
N SER A 114 -3.34 -21.46 9.52
CA SER A 114 -3.60 -22.02 8.19
C SER A 114 -2.33 -22.23 7.34
N ARG A 115 -1.19 -21.67 7.77
CA ARG A 115 0.16 -21.97 7.25
C ARG A 115 1.10 -22.35 8.39
N GLN A 116 1.69 -23.55 8.29
CA GLN A 116 2.95 -23.92 8.96
C GLN A 116 4.14 -23.46 8.12
#